data_AF-A0A8R7P5K4-F1
#
_entry.id   AF-A0A8R7P5K4-F1
#
_cell.length_a   1.000
_cell.length_b   1.000
_cell.length_c   1.000
_cell.angle_alpha   90.00
_cell.angle_beta   90.00
_cell.angle_gamma   90.00
#
_symmetry.space_group_name_H-M   'P 1'
#
loop_
_entity.id
_entity.type
_entity.pdbx_description
1 polymer ?
#
loop_
_entity_poly.entity_id
_entity_poly.type
_entity_poly.pdbx_seq_one_letter_code
_entity_poly.pdbx_strand_id
1 'polypeptide(L)' 'MSSNKDVAVCDACQQGKSHQLPFSESSLEVKHPLELVFSDVWGPAQTSLSGHNYYISFVDA' A
#
# COMPACT_ATOMS: atom_id res chain seq x y z
N MET A 1 49.68 12.25 6.15
CA MET A 1 48.73 13.27 5.70
C MET A 1 47.37 12.59 5.53
N SER A 2 46.52 12.63 6.57
CA SER A 2 45.21 11.98 6.54
C SER A 2 44.24 12.91 5.80
N SER A 3 44.07 12.73 4.49
CA SER A 3 43.05 13.46 3.75
C SER A 3 41.74 12.71 3.90
N ASN A 4 40.84 13.29 4.70
CA ASN A 4 39.44 12.93 4.81
C ASN A 4 38.88 12.65 3.40
N LYS A 5 38.60 11.38 3.10
CA LYS A 5 37.75 11.04 1.96
C LYS A 5 36.35 11.42 2.42
N ASP A 6 35.86 12.58 2.00
CA ASP A 6 34.43 12.84 2.01
C ASP A 6 33.77 11.67 1.26
N VAL A 7 33.11 10.78 2.02
CA VAL A 7 32.47 9.60 1.48
C VAL A 7 31.31 10.09 0.64
N ALA A 8 31.50 10.13 -0.68
CA ALA A 8 30.43 10.43 -1.61
C ALA A 8 29.26 9.47 -1.32
N VAL A 9 28.09 10.03 -1.00
CA VAL A 9 26.88 9.25 -0.77
C VAL A 9 26.53 8.56 -2.08
N CYS A 10 26.40 7.24 -2.06
CA CYS A 10 26.05 6.46 -3.24
C CYS A 10 24.58 6.70 -3.62
N ASP A 11 24.34 7.22 -4.82
CA ASP A 11 22.99 7.51 -5.35
C ASP A 11 22.07 6.29 -5.29
N ALA A 12 22.55 5.12 -5.72
CA ALA A 12 21.78 3.88 -5.70
C ALA A 12 21.37 3.46 -4.28
N CYS A 13 22.27 3.66 -3.30
CA CYS A 13 21.98 3.36 -1.89
C CYS A 13 20.98 4.35 -1.30
N GLN A 14 21.02 5.62 -1.71
CA GLN A 14 20.08 6.64 -1.25
C GLN A 14 18.66 6.37 -1.78
N GLN A 15 18.52 6.05 -3.07
CA GLN A 15 17.23 5.75 -3.68
C GLN A 15 16.61 4.47 -3.11
N GLY A 16 17.42 3.41 -2.93
CA GLY A 16 16.94 2.15 -2.36
C GLY A 16 16.57 2.21 -0.87
N LYS A 17 17.00 3.26 -0.15
CA LYS A 17 16.65 3.50 1.26
C LYS A 17 15.67 4.65 1.45
N SER A 18 15.32 5.36 0.38
CA SER A 18 14.35 6.45 0.47
C SER A 18 12.98 5.87 0.80
N HIS A 19 12.39 6.35 1.89
CA HIS A 19 11.00 6.07 2.17
C HIS A 19 10.13 7.04 1.35
N GLN A 20 8.98 6.57 0.90
CA GLN A 20 7.96 7.46 0.35
C GLN A 20 7.51 8.43 1.44
N LEU A 21 7.40 9.72 1.10
CA LEU A 21 6.79 10.69 1.99
C LEU A 21 5.32 10.34 2.24
N PRO A 22 4.75 10.71 3.41
CA PRO A 22 3.35 10.48 3.67
C PRO A 22 2.46 11.01 2.54
N PHE A 23 1.45 10.23 2.17
CA PHE A 23 0.42 10.69 1.25
C PHE A 23 -0.34 11.87 1.86
N SER A 24 -0.81 12.79 1.01
CA SER A 24 -1.72 13.84 1.46
C SER A 24 -3.07 13.23 1.85
N GLU A 25 -3.76 13.87 2.79
CA GLU A 25 -5.12 13.48 3.14
C GLU A 25 -6.05 13.58 1.93
N SER A 26 -6.98 12.63 1.83
CA SER A 26 -8.00 12.65 0.79
C SER A 26 -9.05 13.72 1.08
N SER A 27 -9.43 14.51 0.09
CA SER A 27 -10.54 15.47 0.17
C SER A 27 -11.91 14.83 -0.15
N LEU A 28 -11.98 13.50 -0.17
CA LEU A 28 -13.17 12.77 -0.57
C LEU A 28 -14.13 12.68 0.63
N GLU A 29 -15.34 13.18 0.45
CA GLU A 29 -16.42 13.10 1.43
C GLU A 29 -17.57 12.27 0.85
N VAL A 30 -18.04 11.30 1.62
CA VAL A 30 -19.16 10.42 1.28
C VAL A 30 -20.38 10.89 2.06
N LYS A 31 -21.48 11.18 1.36
CA LYS A 31 -22.69 11.82 1.92
C LYS A 31 -23.88 10.90 1.97
N HIS A 32 -23.88 9.85 1.17
CA HIS A 32 -24.99 8.91 1.06
C HIS A 32 -24.50 7.45 1.18
N PRO A 33 -25.33 6.55 1.74
CA PRO A 33 -25.01 5.13 1.77
C PRO A 33 -24.74 4.60 0.36
N LEU A 34 -23.71 3.77 0.22
CA LEU A 34 -23.26 3.14 -1.04
C LEU A 34 -22.75 4.11 -2.11
N GLU A 35 -22.43 5.36 -1.75
CA GLU A 35 -21.82 6.32 -2.68
C GLU A 35 -20.35 5.96 -3.00
N LEU A 36 -19.65 5.30 -2.07
CA LEU A 36 -18.34 4.70 -2.30
C LEU A 36 -18.26 3.34 -1.63
N VAL A 37 -17.94 2.31 -2.41
CA VAL A 37 -17.73 0.94 -1.91
C VAL A 37 -16.30 0.50 -2.20
N PHE A 38 -15.56 0.17 -1.15
CA PHE A 38 -14.26 -0.48 -1.27
C PHE A 38 -14.48 -1.97 -1.48
N SER A 39 -13.92 -2.50 -2.57
CA SER A 39 -13.95 -3.93 -2.87
C SER A 39 -12.54 -4.51 -2.84
N ASP A 40 -12.36 -5.65 -2.18
CA ASP A 40 -11.10 -6.39 -2.18
C ASP A 40 -11.32 -7.88 -2.44
N VAL A 41 -10.34 -8.52 -3.06
CA VAL A 41 -10.35 -9.95 -3.34
C VAL A 41 -9.29 -10.63 -2.49
N TRP A 42 -9.75 -11.50 -1.60
CA TRP A 42 -8.87 -12.30 -0.75
C TRP A 42 -8.76 -13.74 -1.26
N GLY A 43 -7.54 -14.20 -1.55
CA GLY A 43 -7.25 -15.59 -1.90
C GLY A 43 -5.95 -15.77 -2.70
N PRO A 44 -5.49 -17.03 -2.92
CA PRO A 44 -6.20 -18.29 -2.68
C PRO A 44 -6.23 -18.66 -1.21
N ALA A 45 -7.44 -18.78 -0.66
CA ALA A 45 -7.70 -19.19 0.71
C ALA A 45 -7.99 -20.69 0.80
N GLN A 46 -8.19 -21.18 2.02
CA GLN A 46 -8.63 -22.56 2.26
C GLN A 46 -9.96 -22.83 1.54
N THR A 47 -10.06 -23.99 0.91
CA THR A 47 -11.28 -24.41 0.22
C THR A 47 -12.44 -24.48 1.19
N SER A 48 -13.44 -23.65 0.95
CA SER A 48 -14.71 -23.69 1.67
C SER A 48 -15.39 -25.04 1.48
N LEU A 49 -16.36 -25.36 2.36
CA LEU A 49 -17.20 -26.56 2.22
C LEU A 49 -17.91 -26.64 0.85
N SER A 50 -18.15 -25.48 0.22
CA SER A 50 -18.76 -25.34 -1.10
C SER A 50 -17.77 -25.36 -2.28
N GLY A 51 -16.47 -25.54 -2.04
CA GLY A 51 -15.45 -25.61 -3.10
C GLY A 51 -14.85 -24.28 -3.55
N HIS A 52 -15.21 -23.15 -2.94
CA HIS A 52 -14.66 -21.83 -3.25
C HIS A 52 -13.35 -21.56 -2.49
N ASN A 53 -12.39 -20.91 -3.17
CA ASN A 53 -11.05 -20.57 -2.64
C ASN A 53 -10.77 -19.06 -2.64
N TYR A 54 -11.73 -18.25 -3.06
CA TYR A 54 -11.61 -16.80 -3.13
C TYR A 54 -12.83 -16.17 -2.48
N TYR A 55 -12.59 -15.05 -1.81
CA TYR A 55 -13.61 -14.25 -1.18
C TYR A 55 -13.52 -12.82 -1.70
N ILE A 56 -14.66 -12.18 -1.88
CA ILE A 56 -14.75 -10.76 -2.23
C ILE A 56 -15.39 -10.05 -1.06
N SER A 57 -14.73 -9.02 -0.54
CA SER A 57 -15.28 -8.13 0.48
C SER A 57 -15.79 -6.85 -0.18
N PHE A 58 -16.88 -6.32 0.37
CA PHE A 58 -17.42 -5.01 0.01
C PHE A 58 -17.64 -4.22 1.30
N VAL A 59 -17.11 -3.01 1.37
CA VAL A 59 -17.22 -2.11 2.52
C VAL A 59 -17.74 -0.77 2.04
N ASP A 60 -18.87 -0.33 2.60
CA ASP A 60 -19.39 1.02 2.42
C ASP A 60 -18.52 2.02 3.19
N ALA A 61 -18.23 3.16 2.58
CA ALA A 61 -17.26 4.15 3.05
C ALA A 61 -17.80 5.09 4.15
#